data_AF-A0A7R7CGC6-F1
#
_entry.id   AF-A0A7R7CGC6-F1
#
_cell.length_a   1.000
_cell.length_b   1.000
_cell.length_c   1.000
_cell.angle_alpha   90.00
_cell.angle_beta   90.00
_cell.angle_gamma   90.00
#
_symmetry.space_group_name_H-M   'P 1'
#
loop_
_entity.id
_entity.type
_entity.pdbx_description
1 polymer ?
#
loop_
_entity_poly.entity_id
_entity_poly.type
_entity_poly.pdbx_seq_one_letter_code
_entity_poly.pdbx_strand_id
1 'polypeptide(L)'
;MGSVRTLRQDDLPTVAELFQRILRKSREPVALSLAAYLGQVFLEGPDQDPEINSFVHLDDAGAVNGFIGALPMSMEIGGKPARGAICGTLMVDRHDEDPFAGARLMRAFLAGPQDISLTETANDISTTMWRKLRATVLPDHSLEWLRVIRPAGFVAEMAGRRIGLARLAAPLARPIDAFLRRGPDEPRWTSLPAAMGADAMPSADADDATAVEMFQNFTTDFAARPVWRTESLARMVAESRRKAIYGGMVRRVVTARGGRPLGMFLYYGDPGRVGRVVQILFAPGQAGAVLDSMLAHAAGYGIVALRGRTQPALLEAMLGRRFVFVHASSSIVHARNPALLEPFLAGKAFFNGFAGESWSRLIGDSFE
;
A
#
# COMPACT_ATOMS: atom_id res chain seq x y z
N MET A 1 -11.72 8.83 33.49
CA MET A 1 -10.60 8.86 32.53
C MET A 1 -10.67 7.61 31.69
N GLY A 2 -10.74 7.78 30.38
CA GLY A 2 -10.76 6.67 29.43
C GLY A 2 -9.56 5.76 29.58
N SER A 3 -9.74 4.49 29.20
CA SER A 3 -8.75 3.43 29.34
C SER A 3 -8.45 2.76 28.01
N VAL A 4 -7.31 2.06 27.93
CA VAL A 4 -6.92 1.28 26.74
C VAL A 4 -6.81 -0.17 27.14
N ARG A 5 -7.35 -1.06 26.31
CA ARG A 5 -7.22 -2.52 26.48
C ARG A 5 -7.10 -3.22 25.14
N THR A 6 -6.65 -4.48 25.17
CA THR A 6 -6.60 -5.35 23.99
C THR A 6 -7.99 -5.51 23.36
N LEU A 7 -8.01 -5.54 22.02
CA LEU A 7 -9.17 -5.85 21.20
C LEU A 7 -9.72 -7.24 21.55
N ARG A 8 -11.05 -7.37 21.59
CA ARG A 8 -11.76 -8.64 21.78
C ARG A 8 -12.75 -8.85 20.63
N GLN A 9 -13.19 -10.09 20.45
CA GLN A 9 -14.21 -10.46 19.45
C GLN A 9 -15.47 -9.59 19.57
N ASP A 10 -15.91 -9.33 20.80
CA ASP A 10 -17.14 -8.56 21.08
C ASP A 10 -17.02 -7.07 20.69
N ASP A 11 -15.80 -6.56 20.50
CA ASP A 11 -15.58 -5.16 20.08
C ASP A 11 -15.74 -4.98 18.56
N LEU A 12 -15.64 -6.06 17.77
CA LEU A 12 -15.57 -6.01 16.31
C LEU A 12 -16.76 -5.29 15.66
N PRO A 13 -18.02 -5.44 16.11
CA PRO A 13 -19.13 -4.66 15.57
C PRO A 13 -18.93 -3.15 15.72
N THR A 14 -18.55 -2.69 16.92
CA THR A 14 -18.30 -1.27 17.18
C THR A 14 -17.07 -0.76 16.42
N VAL A 15 -16.01 -1.55 16.33
CA VAL A 15 -14.82 -1.20 15.53
C VAL A 15 -15.19 -1.08 14.05
N ALA A 16 -16.03 -1.97 13.52
CA ALA A 16 -16.50 -1.90 12.13
C ALA A 16 -17.32 -0.62 11.86
N GLU A 17 -18.17 -0.21 12.81
CA GLU A 17 -18.90 1.06 12.76
C GLU A 17 -17.97 2.28 12.74
N LEU A 18 -16.97 2.29 13.62
CA LEU A 18 -15.94 3.33 13.64
C LEU A 18 -15.18 3.39 12.30
N PHE A 19 -14.81 2.23 11.75
CA PHE A 19 -14.09 2.13 10.48
C PHE A 19 -14.90 2.72 9.33
N GLN A 20 -16.17 2.34 9.21
CA GLN A 20 -17.07 2.81 8.17
C GLN A 20 -17.28 4.33 8.25
N ARG A 21 -17.51 4.84 9.47
CA ARG A 21 -17.79 6.27 9.67
C ARG A 21 -16.55 7.15 9.50
N ILE A 22 -15.42 6.77 10.09
CA ILE A 22 -14.24 7.65 10.18
C ILE A 22 -13.34 7.48 8.96
N LEU A 23 -13.02 6.25 8.59
CA LEU A 23 -12.05 5.97 7.51
C LEU A 23 -12.71 5.90 6.14
N ARG A 24 -13.92 5.33 6.05
CA ARG A 24 -14.68 5.29 4.78
C ARG A 24 -15.55 6.52 4.55
N LYS A 25 -15.79 7.32 5.59
CA LYS A 25 -16.66 8.52 5.54
C LYS A 25 -18.05 8.19 5.00
N SER A 26 -18.55 6.98 5.28
CA SER A 26 -19.90 6.53 4.91
C SER A 26 -20.78 6.46 6.16
N ARG A 27 -22.08 6.72 5.97
CA ARG A 27 -23.13 6.58 6.99
C ARG A 27 -24.04 5.38 6.72
N GLU A 28 -23.70 4.57 5.72
CA GLU A 28 -24.46 3.36 5.39
C GLU A 28 -24.33 2.32 6.51
N PRO A 29 -25.33 1.43 6.64
CA PRO A 29 -25.25 0.32 7.59
C PRO A 29 -23.97 -0.49 7.39
N VAL A 30 -23.34 -0.87 8.50
CA VAL A 30 -22.11 -1.64 8.48
C VAL A 30 -22.41 -3.09 8.10
N ALA A 31 -21.75 -3.56 7.05
CA ALA A 31 -21.88 -4.95 6.63
C ALA A 31 -21.24 -5.89 7.66
N LEU A 32 -21.91 -7.01 7.98
CA LEU A 32 -21.38 -8.03 8.90
C LEU A 32 -20.04 -8.62 8.42
N SER A 33 -19.84 -8.66 7.11
CA SER A 33 -18.60 -9.06 6.45
C SER A 33 -17.40 -8.18 6.82
N LEU A 34 -17.60 -6.90 7.14
CA LEU A 34 -16.53 -6.00 7.59
C LEU A 34 -16.06 -6.37 9.00
N ALA A 35 -17.00 -6.57 9.93
CA ALA A 35 -16.66 -7.01 11.30
C ALA A 35 -15.96 -8.36 11.30
N ALA A 36 -16.46 -9.32 10.50
CA ALA A 36 -15.81 -10.62 10.31
C ALA A 36 -14.39 -10.48 9.74
N TYR A 37 -14.20 -9.60 8.74
CA TYR A 37 -12.89 -9.39 8.14
C TYR A 37 -11.91 -8.70 9.10
N LEU A 38 -12.36 -7.74 9.91
CA LEU A 38 -11.53 -7.12 10.96
C LEU A 38 -11.06 -8.16 11.98
N GLY A 39 -11.92 -9.11 12.37
CA GLY A 39 -11.52 -10.26 13.20
C GLY A 39 -10.47 -11.13 12.51
N GLN A 40 -10.70 -11.48 11.23
CA GLN A 40 -9.75 -12.29 10.46
C GLN A 40 -8.36 -11.65 10.35
N VAL A 41 -8.30 -10.32 10.24
CA VAL A 41 -7.05 -9.57 10.07
C VAL A 41 -6.34 -9.32 11.41
N PHE A 42 -7.06 -8.84 12.43
CA PHE A 42 -6.46 -8.35 13.67
C PHE A 42 -6.48 -9.35 14.83
N LEU A 43 -7.29 -10.40 14.77
CA LEU A 43 -7.31 -11.49 15.76
C LEU A 43 -6.79 -12.80 15.16
N GLU A 44 -7.03 -13.04 13.87
CA GLU A 44 -6.68 -14.29 13.19
C GLU A 44 -5.62 -14.13 12.08
N GLY A 45 -4.82 -13.05 12.13
CA GLY A 45 -3.93 -12.64 11.04
C GLY A 45 -2.89 -13.71 10.59
N PRO A 46 -2.29 -13.55 9.39
CA PRO A 46 -1.38 -14.56 8.83
C PRO A 46 -0.13 -14.82 9.69
N ASP A 47 0.45 -13.77 10.28
CA ASP A 47 1.61 -13.88 11.18
C ASP A 47 1.21 -13.48 12.60
N GLN A 48 0.31 -14.26 13.22
CA GLN A 48 -0.06 -14.02 14.61
C GLN A 48 1.16 -14.07 15.55
N ASP A 49 1.17 -13.11 16.47
CA ASP A 49 2.04 -13.07 17.62
C ASP A 49 1.14 -12.82 18.84
N PRO A 50 1.12 -13.72 19.85
CA PRO A 50 0.18 -13.63 20.96
C PRO A 50 0.39 -12.41 21.85
N GLU A 51 1.56 -11.76 21.76
CA GLU A 51 1.88 -10.59 22.59
C GLU A 51 1.74 -9.26 21.83
N ILE A 52 1.78 -9.27 20.49
CA ILE A 52 1.55 -8.07 19.66
C ILE A 52 0.07 -7.97 19.30
N ASN A 53 -0.64 -7.11 20.02
CA ASN A 53 -2.09 -7.04 19.98
C ASN A 53 -2.60 -5.72 19.40
N SER A 54 -3.81 -5.75 18.82
CA SER A 54 -4.58 -4.54 18.51
C SER A 54 -5.27 -4.01 19.77
N PHE A 55 -5.56 -2.71 19.85
CA PHE A 55 -6.13 -2.10 21.05
C PHE A 55 -7.38 -1.27 20.75
N VAL A 56 -8.27 -1.21 21.74
CA VAL A 56 -9.42 -0.32 21.79
C VAL A 56 -9.27 0.69 22.91
N HIS A 57 -9.82 1.88 22.70
CA HIS A 57 -9.96 2.90 23.72
C HIS A 57 -11.41 2.91 24.21
N LEU A 58 -11.58 2.92 25.52
CA LEU A 58 -12.86 3.05 26.21
C LEU A 58 -13.00 4.47 26.74
N ASP A 59 -14.14 5.10 26.52
CA ASP A 59 -14.48 6.36 27.16
C ASP A 59 -14.78 6.18 28.67
N ASP A 60 -15.13 7.28 29.34
CA ASP A 60 -15.43 7.28 30.78
C ASP A 60 -16.67 6.43 31.14
N ALA A 61 -17.56 6.17 30.18
CA ALA A 61 -18.71 5.29 30.35
C ALA A 61 -18.37 3.81 30.04
N GLY A 62 -17.14 3.52 29.63
CA GLY A 62 -16.69 2.18 29.26
C GLY A 62 -17.06 1.76 27.84
N ALA A 63 -17.54 2.68 26.99
CA ALA A 63 -17.88 2.40 25.60
C ALA A 63 -16.64 2.51 24.70
N VAL A 64 -16.51 1.61 23.72
CA VAL A 64 -15.44 1.67 22.72
C VAL A 64 -15.65 2.89 21.82
N ASN A 65 -14.72 3.84 21.87
CA ASN A 65 -14.74 5.04 21.01
C ASN A 65 -13.45 5.21 20.20
N GLY A 66 -12.49 4.30 20.31
CA GLY A 66 -11.26 4.35 19.53
C GLY A 66 -10.65 2.97 19.31
N PHE A 67 -9.83 2.88 18.25
CA PHE A 67 -9.18 1.64 17.82
C PHE A 67 -7.82 1.93 17.19
N ILE A 68 -6.88 1.02 17.40
CA ILE A 68 -5.60 0.94 16.69
C ILE A 68 -5.33 -0.52 16.31
N GLY A 69 -5.09 -0.76 15.02
CA GLY A 69 -4.75 -2.07 14.49
C GLY A 69 -3.25 -2.33 14.56
N ALA A 70 -2.89 -3.55 14.99
CA ALA A 70 -1.53 -4.05 14.96
C ALA A 70 -1.47 -5.33 14.12
N LEU A 71 -0.59 -5.36 13.12
CA LEU A 71 -0.29 -6.55 12.34
C LEU A 71 1.14 -6.98 12.66
N PRO A 72 1.34 -8.10 13.38
CA PRO A 72 2.69 -8.59 13.63
C PRO A 72 3.35 -9.00 12.32
N MET A 73 4.65 -8.79 12.24
CA MET A 73 5.47 -9.09 11.07
C MET A 73 6.87 -9.48 11.52
N SER A 74 7.22 -10.75 11.36
CA SER A 74 8.59 -11.20 11.55
C SER A 74 9.51 -10.51 10.56
N MET A 75 10.65 -10.00 11.02
CA MET A 75 11.62 -9.31 10.19
C MET A 75 13.03 -9.87 10.39
N GLU A 76 13.86 -9.67 9.38
CA GLU A 76 15.31 -9.77 9.47
C GLU A 76 15.90 -8.39 9.20
N ILE A 77 16.72 -7.88 10.13
CA ILE A 77 17.34 -6.56 10.07
C ILE A 77 18.83 -6.70 10.33
N GLY A 78 19.65 -6.39 9.33
CA GLY A 78 21.10 -6.56 9.41
C GLY A 78 21.53 -8.00 9.68
N GLY A 79 20.80 -8.98 9.13
CA GLY A 79 21.03 -10.42 9.34
C GLY A 79 20.61 -10.94 10.72
N LYS A 80 19.90 -10.15 11.54
CA LYS A 80 19.38 -10.57 12.85
C LYS A 80 17.86 -10.65 12.82
N PRO A 81 17.25 -11.65 13.45
CA PRO A 81 15.80 -11.70 13.61
C PRO A 81 15.32 -10.53 14.48
N ALA A 82 14.18 -9.94 14.12
CA ALA A 82 13.53 -8.87 14.85
C ALA A 82 12.00 -9.05 14.80
N ARG A 83 11.31 -8.71 15.88
CA ARG A 83 9.85 -8.67 15.95
C ARG A 83 9.37 -7.32 15.43
N GLY A 84 8.65 -7.32 14.31
CA GLY A 84 8.01 -6.14 13.75
C GLY A 84 6.52 -6.08 14.05
N ALA A 85 5.98 -4.87 14.09
CA ALA A 85 4.54 -4.65 14.07
C ALA A 85 4.19 -3.49 13.12
N ILE A 86 3.28 -3.74 12.17
CA ILE A 86 2.67 -2.70 11.35
C ILE A 86 1.48 -2.13 12.10
N CYS A 87 1.55 -0.84 12.42
CA CYS A 87 0.43 -0.06 12.89
C CYS A 87 -0.45 0.33 11.71
N GLY A 88 -1.70 -0.11 11.77
CA GLY A 88 -2.75 0.20 10.80
C GLY A 88 -3.99 0.76 11.49
N THR A 89 -4.89 1.36 10.70
CA THR A 89 -6.28 1.64 11.12
C THR A 89 -6.39 2.36 12.49
N LEU A 90 -5.73 3.51 12.65
CA LEU A 90 -5.89 4.35 13.84
C LEU A 90 -7.12 5.25 13.70
N MET A 91 -8.08 5.12 14.61
CA MET A 91 -9.31 5.90 14.61
C MET A 91 -9.80 6.19 16.02
N VAL A 92 -10.32 7.39 16.22
CA VAL A 92 -10.92 7.85 17.48
C VAL A 92 -12.11 8.72 17.13
N ASP A 93 -13.25 8.40 17.74
CA ASP A 93 -14.45 9.21 17.65
C ASP A 93 -14.44 10.35 18.69
N ARG A 94 -15.15 11.44 18.39
CA ARG A 94 -15.30 12.61 19.29
C ARG A 94 -13.96 13.05 19.89
N HIS A 95 -12.95 13.20 19.01
CA HIS A 95 -11.59 13.58 19.40
C HIS A 95 -11.52 14.95 20.10
N ASP A 96 -12.50 15.82 19.86
CA ASP A 96 -12.70 17.08 20.56
C ASP A 96 -13.06 16.89 22.05
N GLU A 97 -13.83 15.86 22.37
CA GLU A 97 -14.20 15.50 23.75
C GLU A 97 -13.05 14.78 24.48
N ASP A 98 -12.26 13.98 23.76
CA ASP A 98 -11.06 13.31 24.29
C ASP A 98 -9.83 13.43 23.37
N PRO A 99 -9.11 14.57 23.44
CA PRO A 99 -7.96 14.84 22.59
C PRO A 99 -6.78 13.88 22.78
N PHE A 100 -6.78 13.09 23.86
CA PHE A 100 -5.65 12.22 24.21
C PHE A 100 -5.89 10.74 23.91
N ALA A 101 -7.11 10.31 23.57
CA ALA A 101 -7.42 8.92 23.27
C ALA A 101 -6.50 8.31 22.18
N GLY A 102 -6.26 9.03 21.08
CA GLY A 102 -5.38 8.55 20.01
C GLY A 102 -3.92 8.43 20.44
N ALA A 103 -3.45 9.35 21.27
CA ALA A 103 -2.10 9.29 21.84
C ALA A 103 -1.96 8.13 22.85
N ARG A 104 -3.00 7.82 23.63
CA ARG A 104 -3.02 6.67 24.53
C ARG A 104 -2.98 5.35 23.76
N LEU A 105 -3.77 5.21 22.69
CA LEU A 105 -3.74 4.04 21.80
C LEU A 105 -2.35 3.82 21.21
N MET A 106 -1.74 4.87 20.64
CA MET A 106 -0.42 4.73 20.04
C MET A 106 0.68 4.44 21.07
N ARG A 107 0.58 4.99 22.28
CA ARG A 107 1.49 4.64 23.38
C ARG A 107 1.34 3.17 23.78
N ALA A 108 0.12 2.65 23.89
CA ALA A 108 -0.13 1.25 24.19
C ALA A 108 0.48 0.34 23.11
N PHE A 109 0.29 0.69 21.83
CA PHE A 109 0.90 -0.02 20.72
C PHE A 109 2.44 -0.03 20.81
N LEU A 110 3.09 1.13 20.95
CA LEU A 110 4.57 1.21 21.03
C LEU A 110 5.17 0.60 22.30
N ALA A 111 4.35 0.44 23.35
CA ALA A 111 4.76 -0.23 24.59
C ALA A 111 4.86 -1.76 24.45
N GLY A 112 4.29 -2.33 23.38
CA GLY A 112 4.35 -3.76 23.08
C GLY A 112 5.78 -4.31 22.90
N PRO A 113 5.91 -5.63 22.74
CA PRO A 113 7.19 -6.34 22.76
C PRO A 113 7.95 -6.28 21.43
N GLN A 114 7.39 -5.64 20.40
CA GLN A 114 8.05 -5.51 19.11
C GLN A 114 9.34 -4.67 19.22
N ASP A 115 10.37 -5.12 18.50
CA ASP A 115 11.64 -4.42 18.39
C ASP A 115 11.51 -3.19 17.48
N ILE A 116 10.67 -3.31 16.45
CA ILE A 116 10.41 -2.28 15.45
C ILE A 116 8.90 -2.12 15.19
N SER A 117 8.47 -0.88 15.06
CA SER A 117 7.10 -0.48 14.76
C SER A 117 7.08 0.34 13.48
N LEU A 118 6.16 0.03 12.59
CA LEU A 118 6.09 0.58 11.24
C LEU A 118 4.68 1.06 10.92
N THR A 119 4.53 2.05 10.03
CA THR A 119 3.24 2.41 9.43
C THR A 119 3.46 3.03 8.06
N GLU A 120 2.58 2.76 7.08
CA GLU A 120 2.71 3.27 5.71
C GLU A 120 1.62 4.29 5.30
N THR A 121 0.52 4.34 6.07
CA THR A 121 -0.69 5.10 5.74
C THR A 121 -0.93 6.28 6.69
N ALA A 122 0.09 6.71 7.45
CA ALA A 122 -0.07 7.79 8.41
C ALA A 122 -0.43 9.10 7.69
N ASN A 123 -1.61 9.65 8.02
CA ASN A 123 -2.02 11.00 7.62
C ASN A 123 -1.26 12.06 8.43
N ASP A 124 -1.50 13.35 8.18
CA ASP A 124 -0.77 14.44 8.84
C ASP A 124 -0.97 14.48 10.36
N ILE A 125 -2.17 14.16 10.83
CA ILE A 125 -2.51 14.09 12.25
C ILE A 125 -1.71 12.96 12.92
N SER A 126 -1.81 11.74 12.38
CA SER A 126 -1.07 10.58 12.87
C SER A 126 0.44 10.83 12.79
N THR A 127 0.94 11.41 11.70
CA THR A 127 2.37 11.76 11.52
C THR A 127 2.86 12.69 12.63
N THR A 128 2.05 13.69 13.01
CA THR A 128 2.36 14.60 14.11
C THR A 128 2.44 13.87 15.45
N MET A 129 1.51 12.95 15.71
CA MET A 129 1.55 12.14 16.92
C MET A 129 2.79 11.22 16.94
N TRP A 130 3.12 10.57 15.82
CA TRP A 130 4.30 9.69 15.68
C TRP A 130 5.61 10.44 15.94
N ARG A 131 5.76 11.65 15.38
CA ARG A 131 6.92 12.52 15.64
C ARG A 131 7.06 12.88 17.12
N LYS A 132 5.95 13.16 17.81
CA LYS A 132 5.96 13.42 19.27
C LYS A 132 6.44 12.20 20.08
N LEU A 133 6.28 11.00 19.55
CA LEU A 133 6.80 9.75 20.12
C LEU A 133 8.19 9.39 19.57
N ARG A 134 8.92 10.36 19.01
CA ARG A 134 10.30 10.21 18.49
C ARG A 134 10.45 9.17 17.38
N ALA A 135 9.38 8.90 16.65
CA ALA A 135 9.45 8.08 15.45
C ALA A 135 10.01 8.85 14.26
N THR A 136 10.62 8.13 13.33
CA THR A 136 11.29 8.71 12.17
C THR A 136 10.43 8.53 10.92
N VAL A 137 10.10 9.64 10.27
CA VAL A 137 9.45 9.62 8.96
C VAL A 137 10.49 9.29 7.90
N LEU A 138 10.15 8.42 6.96
CA LEU A 138 10.99 7.98 5.85
C LEU A 138 10.53 8.71 4.57
N PRO A 139 11.14 9.86 4.18
CA PRO A 139 10.62 10.68 3.09
C PRO A 139 10.66 9.95 1.75
N ASP A 140 11.73 9.20 1.53
CA ASP A 140 12.01 8.34 0.39
C ASP A 140 11.07 7.13 0.26
N HIS A 141 10.37 6.73 1.33
CA HIS A 141 9.24 5.78 1.29
C HIS A 141 7.88 6.49 1.30
N SER A 142 7.84 7.78 1.61
CA SER A 142 6.62 8.58 1.78
C SER A 142 6.08 9.20 0.49
N LEU A 143 6.84 9.16 -0.60
CA LEU A 143 6.39 9.68 -1.89
C LEU A 143 5.45 8.70 -2.61
N GLU A 144 4.41 9.24 -3.24
CA GLU A 144 3.62 8.56 -4.25
C GLU A 144 4.05 9.13 -5.61
N TRP A 145 4.35 8.27 -6.57
CA TRP A 145 4.63 8.69 -7.93
C TRP A 145 3.37 8.57 -8.79
N LEU A 146 3.29 9.40 -9.84
CA LEU A 146 2.25 9.39 -10.86
C LEU A 146 2.92 9.42 -12.24
N ARG A 147 2.49 8.51 -13.12
CA ARG A 147 2.86 8.53 -14.53
C ARG A 147 1.62 8.59 -15.41
N VAL A 148 1.46 9.73 -16.09
CA VAL A 148 0.38 9.92 -17.07
C VAL A 148 0.70 9.15 -18.35
N ILE A 149 -0.22 8.30 -18.77
CA ILE A 149 -0.11 7.49 -19.99
C ILE A 149 -0.91 8.14 -21.13
N ARG A 150 -2.17 8.47 -20.83
CA ARG A 150 -3.18 9.00 -21.75
C ARG A 150 -3.75 10.30 -21.16
N PRO A 151 -3.21 11.48 -21.51
CA PRO A 151 -3.54 12.74 -20.85
C PRO A 151 -5.02 13.14 -20.94
N ALA A 152 -5.66 13.00 -22.10
CA ALA A 152 -7.07 13.35 -22.26
C ALA A 152 -7.96 12.40 -21.44
N GLY A 153 -7.65 11.10 -21.46
CA GLY A 153 -8.33 10.10 -20.64
C GLY A 153 -8.14 10.36 -19.15
N PHE A 154 -6.93 10.76 -18.72
CA PHE A 154 -6.65 11.11 -17.33
C PHE A 154 -7.46 12.32 -16.87
N VAL A 155 -7.53 13.39 -17.69
CA VAL A 155 -8.37 14.56 -17.39
C VAL A 155 -9.85 14.16 -17.33
N ALA A 156 -10.34 13.36 -18.28
CA ALA A 156 -11.73 12.89 -18.30
C ALA A 156 -12.07 12.06 -17.06
N GLU A 157 -11.17 11.18 -16.60
CA GLU A 157 -11.37 10.43 -15.37
C GLU A 157 -11.40 11.33 -14.13
N MET A 158 -10.45 12.27 -14.02
CA MET A 158 -10.39 13.19 -12.89
C MET A 158 -11.63 14.09 -12.84
N ALA A 159 -12.14 14.53 -13.99
CA ALA A 159 -13.40 15.25 -14.10
C ALA A 159 -14.59 14.36 -13.73
N GLY A 160 -14.62 13.11 -14.21
CA GLY A 160 -15.67 12.12 -13.95
C GLY A 160 -15.76 11.65 -12.48
N ARG A 161 -14.72 11.87 -11.68
CA ARG A 161 -14.75 11.69 -10.22
C ARG A 161 -15.44 12.84 -9.49
N ARG A 162 -15.41 14.05 -10.05
CA ARG A 162 -16.06 15.24 -9.47
C ARG A 162 -17.47 15.45 -10.00
N ILE A 163 -17.69 15.20 -11.30
CA ILE A 163 -18.94 15.44 -12.01
C ILE A 163 -19.29 14.17 -12.79
N GLY A 164 -20.30 13.43 -12.32
CA GLY A 164 -20.67 12.12 -12.91
C GLY A 164 -20.98 12.17 -14.41
N LEU A 165 -21.62 13.25 -14.88
CA LEU A 165 -21.94 13.47 -16.30
C LEU A 165 -20.70 13.62 -17.19
N ALA A 166 -19.55 14.05 -16.65
CA ALA A 166 -18.32 14.18 -17.43
C ALA A 166 -17.80 12.82 -17.94
N ARG A 167 -18.25 11.70 -17.34
CA ARG A 167 -17.95 10.34 -17.83
C ARG A 167 -18.49 10.08 -19.23
N LEU A 168 -19.54 10.79 -19.65
CA LEU A 168 -20.11 10.68 -21.00
C LEU A 168 -19.12 11.17 -22.09
N ALA A 169 -18.19 12.06 -21.74
CA ALA A 169 -17.16 12.54 -22.65
C ALA A 169 -15.93 11.62 -22.74
N ALA A 170 -15.82 10.60 -21.88
CA ALA A 170 -14.66 9.70 -21.84
C ALA A 170 -14.34 9.00 -23.17
N PRO A 171 -15.33 8.58 -24.00
CA PRO A 171 -15.04 8.00 -25.32
C PRO A 171 -14.31 8.96 -26.27
N LEU A 172 -14.57 10.27 -26.15
CA LEU A 172 -13.96 11.31 -27.00
C LEU A 172 -12.47 11.54 -26.67
N ALA A 173 -12.01 11.12 -25.48
CA ALA A 173 -10.61 11.23 -25.10
C ALA A 173 -9.70 10.29 -25.91
N ARG A 174 -10.19 9.12 -26.34
CA ARG A 174 -9.41 8.09 -27.04
C ARG A 174 -8.74 8.59 -28.33
N PRO A 175 -9.44 9.23 -29.29
CA PRO A 175 -8.80 9.73 -30.50
C PRO A 175 -7.79 10.86 -30.20
N ILE A 176 -8.08 11.71 -29.19
CA ILE A 176 -7.18 12.77 -28.75
C ILE A 176 -5.88 12.15 -28.20
N ASP A 177 -6.00 11.15 -27.33
CA ASP A 177 -4.84 10.44 -26.77
C ASP A 177 -4.05 9.70 -27.85
N ALA A 178 -4.73 9.07 -28.82
CA ALA A 178 -4.06 8.41 -29.95
C ALA A 178 -3.24 9.43 -30.76
N PHE A 179 -3.75 10.65 -30.95
CA PHE A 179 -3.01 11.74 -31.60
C PHE A 179 -1.86 12.27 -30.74
N LEU A 180 -2.09 12.58 -29.46
CA LEU A 180 -1.07 13.13 -28.55
C LEU A 180 0.09 12.16 -28.26
N ARG A 181 -0.15 10.86 -28.41
CA ARG A 181 0.86 9.80 -28.28
C ARG A 181 1.60 9.51 -29.58
N ARG A 182 1.16 10.06 -30.72
CA ARG A 182 1.93 10.08 -31.97
C ARG A 182 2.99 11.18 -31.85
N GLY A 183 4.24 10.80 -32.03
CA GLY A 183 5.36 11.73 -31.92
C GLY A 183 6.68 10.99 -31.75
N PRO A 184 7.80 11.73 -31.72
CA PRO A 184 9.11 11.17 -31.43
C PRO A 184 9.12 10.41 -30.10
N ASP A 185 9.94 9.37 -30.01
CA ASP A 185 10.01 8.43 -28.88
C ASP A 185 10.74 9.02 -27.64
N GLU A 186 10.61 10.34 -27.45
CA GLU A 186 11.25 11.04 -26.35
C GLU A 186 10.39 10.99 -25.07
N PRO A 187 11.00 10.88 -23.87
CA PRO A 187 10.27 10.87 -22.61
C PRO A 187 9.54 12.19 -22.33
N ARG A 188 8.20 12.17 -22.40
CA ARG A 188 7.32 13.32 -22.08
C ARG A 188 6.68 13.19 -20.71
N TRP A 189 6.58 14.31 -19.98
CA TRP A 189 5.85 14.36 -18.69
C TRP A 189 4.36 14.04 -18.84
N THR A 190 3.77 14.42 -19.96
CA THR A 190 2.32 14.44 -20.17
C THR A 190 1.76 13.20 -20.87
N SER A 191 2.59 12.36 -21.48
CA SER A 191 2.16 11.13 -22.13
C SER A 191 3.26 10.08 -22.21
N LEU A 192 2.88 8.81 -22.38
CA LEU A 192 3.79 7.76 -22.85
C LEU A 192 3.72 7.66 -24.38
N PRO A 193 4.87 7.57 -25.09
CA PRO A 193 4.89 7.33 -26.53
C PRO A 193 4.06 6.11 -26.95
N ALA A 194 3.55 6.11 -28.18
CA ALA A 194 2.84 4.96 -28.74
C ALA A 194 3.76 3.75 -28.96
N ALA A 195 5.03 3.99 -29.29
CA ALA A 195 6.05 2.96 -29.53
C ALA A 195 6.61 2.34 -28.23
N MET A 196 6.34 2.95 -27.08
CA MET A 196 6.79 2.45 -25.79
C MET A 196 6.22 1.05 -25.54
N GLY A 197 7.10 0.05 -25.58
CA GLY A 197 6.74 -1.37 -25.49
C GLY A 197 7.38 -2.26 -26.56
N ALA A 198 7.85 -1.70 -27.68
CA ALA A 198 8.50 -2.49 -28.74
C ALA A 198 9.75 -3.23 -28.23
N ASP A 199 10.54 -2.57 -27.39
CA ASP A 199 11.75 -3.13 -26.78
C ASP A 199 11.57 -3.56 -25.32
N ALA A 200 10.36 -3.44 -24.78
CA ALA A 200 10.10 -3.80 -23.39
C ALA A 200 10.24 -5.31 -23.20
N MET A 201 10.74 -5.72 -22.02
CA MET A 201 10.83 -7.14 -21.70
C MET A 201 9.43 -7.77 -21.64
N PRO A 202 9.25 -8.99 -22.17
CA PRO A 202 7.97 -9.67 -22.15
C PRO A 202 7.52 -9.90 -20.71
N SER A 203 6.21 -9.85 -20.50
CA SER A 203 5.59 -10.23 -19.24
C SER A 203 4.41 -11.17 -19.46
N ALA A 204 4.13 -12.02 -18.50
CA ALA A 204 3.02 -12.98 -18.49
C ALA A 204 2.27 -12.89 -17.17
N ASP A 205 0.99 -13.26 -17.17
CA ASP A 205 0.17 -13.30 -15.95
C ASP A 205 0.77 -14.26 -14.93
N ALA A 206 0.78 -13.85 -13.67
CA ALA A 206 1.32 -14.63 -12.56
C ALA A 206 0.17 -15.18 -11.73
N ASP A 207 0.15 -16.49 -11.49
CA ASP A 207 -0.73 -17.09 -10.49
C ASP A 207 -0.23 -16.81 -9.06
N ASP A 208 -0.98 -17.26 -8.06
CA ASP A 208 -0.67 -16.96 -6.66
C ASP A 208 0.61 -17.64 -6.20
N ALA A 209 0.86 -18.88 -6.62
CA ALA A 209 2.06 -19.63 -6.28
C ALA A 209 3.32 -18.92 -6.83
N THR A 210 3.26 -18.51 -8.09
CA THR A 210 4.32 -17.72 -8.73
C THR A 210 4.55 -16.41 -7.97
N ALA A 211 3.48 -15.72 -7.56
CA ALA A 211 3.61 -14.48 -6.81
C ALA A 211 4.34 -14.66 -5.47
N VAL A 212 3.97 -15.70 -4.71
CA VAL A 212 4.63 -16.06 -3.44
C VAL A 212 6.12 -16.30 -3.68
N GLU A 213 6.48 -17.07 -4.71
CA GLU A 213 7.87 -17.33 -5.07
C GLU A 213 8.64 -16.04 -5.42
N MET A 214 8.05 -15.15 -6.23
CA MET A 214 8.68 -13.88 -6.60
C MET A 214 8.92 -12.98 -5.38
N PHE A 215 7.99 -12.93 -4.42
CA PHE A 215 8.15 -12.20 -3.16
C PHE A 215 9.29 -12.78 -2.32
N GLN A 216 9.38 -14.11 -2.19
CA GLN A 216 10.44 -14.75 -1.44
C GLN A 216 11.82 -14.53 -2.09
N ASN A 217 11.90 -14.58 -3.42
CA ASN A 217 13.15 -14.44 -4.16
C ASN A 217 13.66 -12.98 -4.24
N PHE A 218 12.79 -12.01 -4.49
CA PHE A 218 13.22 -10.62 -4.75
C PHE A 218 13.25 -9.72 -3.52
N THR A 219 13.00 -10.25 -2.32
CA THR A 219 13.12 -9.49 -1.07
C THR A 219 14.36 -9.83 -0.26
N THR A 220 15.10 -10.89 -0.61
CA THR A 220 16.26 -11.39 0.16
C THR A 220 17.40 -10.38 0.31
N ASP A 221 17.61 -9.57 -0.73
CA ASP A 221 18.79 -8.69 -0.81
C ASP A 221 18.61 -7.38 -0.01
N PHE A 222 17.42 -7.15 0.55
CA PHE A 222 17.16 -5.99 1.41
C PHE A 222 17.72 -6.23 2.81
N ALA A 223 18.45 -5.23 3.33
CA ALA A 223 19.08 -5.30 4.65
C ALA A 223 18.06 -5.28 5.80
N ALA A 224 16.86 -4.76 5.56
CA ALA A 224 15.70 -4.95 6.43
C ALA A 224 14.53 -5.47 5.59
N ARG A 225 14.01 -6.64 5.94
CA ARG A 225 12.97 -7.31 5.15
C ARG A 225 12.04 -8.14 6.03
N PRO A 226 10.78 -8.35 5.61
CA PRO A 226 9.91 -9.31 6.26
C PRO A 226 10.42 -10.75 6.02
N VAL A 227 10.21 -11.61 7.01
CA VAL A 227 10.45 -13.05 6.95
C VAL A 227 9.10 -13.73 7.02
N TRP A 228 8.42 -13.80 5.87
CA TRP A 228 7.11 -14.44 5.79
C TRP A 228 7.23 -15.95 5.79
N ARG A 229 6.34 -16.61 6.52
CA ARG A 229 6.04 -18.02 6.26
C ARG A 229 5.33 -18.14 4.91
N THR A 230 5.57 -19.23 4.19
CA THR A 230 4.98 -19.45 2.86
C THR A 230 3.45 -19.41 2.91
N GLU A 231 2.86 -19.98 3.95
CA GLU A 231 1.41 -20.02 4.16
C GLU A 231 0.84 -18.62 4.46
N SER A 232 1.54 -17.84 5.28
CA SER A 232 1.20 -16.45 5.60
C SER A 232 1.18 -15.59 4.36
N LEU A 233 2.24 -15.66 3.55
CA LEU A 233 2.36 -14.91 2.31
C LEU A 233 1.33 -15.36 1.27
N ALA A 234 1.08 -16.67 1.15
CA ALA A 234 0.03 -17.19 0.28
C ALA A 234 -1.36 -16.64 0.65
N ARG A 235 -1.67 -16.56 1.95
CA ARG A 235 -2.90 -15.92 2.44
C ARG A 235 -2.95 -14.44 2.08
N MET A 236 -1.86 -13.68 2.31
CA MET A 236 -1.80 -12.25 1.94
C MET A 236 -2.01 -12.03 0.44
N VAL A 237 -1.39 -12.88 -0.39
CA VAL A 237 -1.54 -12.86 -1.84
C VAL A 237 -2.98 -13.15 -2.24
N ALA A 238 -3.61 -14.16 -1.65
CA ALA A 238 -5.02 -14.49 -1.91
C ALA A 238 -5.96 -13.34 -1.49
N GLU A 239 -5.71 -12.70 -0.35
CA GLU A 239 -6.47 -11.53 0.12
C GLU A 239 -6.35 -10.33 -0.81
N SER A 240 -5.17 -10.15 -1.44
CA SER A 240 -4.93 -9.05 -2.37
C SER A 240 -5.73 -9.18 -3.68
N ARG A 241 -6.27 -10.36 -4.03
CA ARG A 241 -6.94 -10.60 -5.32
C ARG A 241 -8.08 -9.62 -5.62
N ARG A 242 -8.76 -9.12 -4.59
CA ARG A 242 -9.95 -8.27 -4.74
C ARG A 242 -9.77 -6.92 -4.05
N LYS A 243 -9.87 -5.87 -4.87
CA LYS A 243 -9.97 -4.47 -4.45
C LYS A 243 -11.06 -3.79 -5.26
N ALA A 244 -12.32 -4.03 -4.91
CA ALA A 244 -13.48 -3.62 -5.71
C ALA A 244 -13.46 -2.14 -6.12
N ILE A 245 -12.90 -1.26 -5.29
CA ILE A 245 -12.82 0.18 -5.56
C ILE A 245 -11.78 0.50 -6.64
N TYR A 246 -10.68 -0.24 -6.69
CA TYR A 246 -9.54 0.04 -7.58
C TYR A 246 -9.61 -0.66 -8.92
N GLY A 247 -10.52 -1.63 -9.09
CA GLY A 247 -10.73 -2.37 -10.33
C GLY A 247 -10.04 -3.74 -10.34
N GLY A 248 -9.95 -4.35 -11.52
CA GLY A 248 -9.32 -5.66 -11.70
C GLY A 248 -7.85 -5.67 -11.29
N MET A 249 -7.40 -6.78 -10.70
CA MET A 249 -5.98 -7.00 -10.41
C MET A 249 -5.23 -7.40 -11.67
N VAL A 250 -4.10 -6.74 -11.91
CA VAL A 250 -3.08 -7.15 -12.86
C VAL A 250 -1.83 -7.52 -12.08
N ARG A 251 -1.37 -8.75 -12.26
CA ARG A 251 -0.14 -9.26 -11.65
C ARG A 251 0.64 -10.04 -12.70
N ARG A 252 1.85 -9.58 -13.03
CA ARG A 252 2.62 -10.15 -14.14
C ARG A 252 4.09 -10.29 -13.78
N VAL A 253 4.68 -11.43 -14.18
CA VAL A 253 6.12 -11.67 -14.12
C VAL A 253 6.76 -11.16 -15.39
N VAL A 254 7.86 -10.42 -15.25
CA VAL A 254 8.69 -9.95 -16.36
C VAL A 254 9.85 -10.92 -16.53
N THR A 255 10.08 -11.41 -17.74
CA THR A 255 11.13 -12.39 -18.03
C THR A 255 12.13 -11.85 -19.05
N ALA A 256 13.38 -12.29 -18.94
CA ALA A 256 14.36 -12.10 -19.99
C ALA A 256 14.00 -12.95 -21.22
N ARG A 257 14.61 -12.66 -22.37
CA ARG A 257 14.45 -13.47 -23.60
C ARG A 257 14.78 -14.96 -23.40
N GLY A 258 15.61 -15.30 -22.42
CA GLY A 258 15.95 -16.68 -22.04
C GLY A 258 15.04 -17.30 -20.95
N GLY A 259 13.90 -16.70 -20.63
CA GLY A 259 12.92 -17.24 -19.67
C GLY A 259 13.21 -16.95 -18.19
N ARG A 260 14.40 -16.44 -17.84
CA ARG A 260 14.74 -16.07 -16.45
C ARG A 260 13.85 -14.93 -15.94
N PRO A 261 13.25 -15.03 -14.73
CA PRO A 261 12.48 -13.94 -14.14
C PRO A 261 13.39 -12.75 -13.79
N LEU A 262 12.97 -11.57 -14.20
CA LEU A 262 13.63 -10.28 -13.91
C LEU A 262 12.91 -9.53 -12.79
N GLY A 263 11.63 -9.82 -12.56
CA GLY A 263 10.81 -9.17 -11.56
C GLY A 263 9.33 -9.44 -11.74
N MET A 264 8.52 -8.78 -10.92
CA MET A 264 7.05 -8.85 -10.96
C MET A 264 6.48 -7.46 -10.66
N PHE A 265 5.36 -7.11 -11.29
CA PHE A 265 4.57 -5.96 -10.88
C PHE A 265 3.12 -6.36 -10.56
N LEU A 266 2.53 -5.66 -9.61
CA LEU A 266 1.13 -5.80 -9.20
C LEU A 266 0.46 -4.44 -9.12
N TYR A 267 -0.61 -4.26 -9.88
CA TYR A 267 -1.46 -3.08 -9.80
C TYR A 267 -2.95 -3.44 -9.95
N TYR A 268 -3.83 -2.55 -9.48
CA TYR A 268 -5.27 -2.64 -9.74
C TYR A 268 -5.71 -1.53 -10.69
N GLY A 269 -6.57 -1.82 -11.66
CA GLY A 269 -7.09 -0.80 -12.55
C GLY A 269 -7.90 -1.38 -13.70
N ASP A 270 -8.84 -0.60 -14.22
CA ASP A 270 -9.63 -0.93 -15.40
C ASP A 270 -9.31 0.03 -16.57
N PRO A 271 -9.60 -0.34 -17.82
CA PRO A 271 -9.41 0.54 -18.96
C PRO A 271 -10.12 1.90 -18.77
N GLY A 272 -9.42 3.00 -19.07
CA GLY A 272 -9.93 4.35 -18.87
C GLY A 272 -9.77 4.89 -17.44
N ARG A 273 -9.20 4.12 -16.50
CA ARG A 273 -9.00 4.53 -15.10
C ARG A 273 -7.52 4.65 -14.73
N VAL A 274 -7.25 5.31 -13.60
CA VAL A 274 -5.93 5.39 -12.98
C VAL A 274 -5.67 4.05 -12.30
N GLY A 275 -4.63 3.34 -12.75
CA GLY A 275 -4.17 2.13 -12.09
C GLY A 275 -3.35 2.45 -10.84
N ARG A 276 -3.55 1.65 -9.79
CA ARG A 276 -2.84 1.75 -8.51
C ARG A 276 -1.86 0.61 -8.36
N VAL A 277 -0.57 0.91 -8.46
CA VAL A 277 0.53 -0.01 -8.25
C VAL A 277 0.75 -0.21 -6.75
N VAL A 278 0.72 -1.48 -6.34
CA VAL A 278 0.94 -1.90 -4.95
C VAL A 278 2.36 -2.36 -4.75
N GLN A 279 2.86 -3.16 -5.70
CA GLN A 279 4.16 -3.78 -5.58
C GLN A 279 4.88 -3.79 -6.92
N ILE A 280 6.16 -3.47 -6.86
CA ILE A 280 7.14 -3.76 -7.91
C ILE A 280 8.25 -4.55 -7.22
N LEU A 281 8.59 -5.70 -7.79
CA LEU A 281 9.69 -6.56 -7.39
C LEU A 281 10.63 -6.67 -8.58
N PHE A 282 11.93 -6.72 -8.33
CA PHE A 282 12.93 -6.79 -9.38
C PHE A 282 14.21 -7.41 -8.85
N ALA A 283 14.91 -8.13 -9.73
CA ALA A 283 16.28 -8.51 -9.49
C ALA A 283 17.18 -7.26 -9.44
N PRO A 284 18.34 -7.31 -8.75
CA PRO A 284 19.30 -6.21 -8.75
C PRO A 284 19.61 -5.69 -10.16
N GLY A 285 19.52 -4.37 -10.35
CA GLY A 285 19.75 -3.70 -11.63
C GLY A 285 18.63 -3.86 -12.69
N GLN A 286 17.54 -4.57 -12.39
CA GLN A 286 16.45 -4.82 -13.36
C GLN A 286 15.21 -3.95 -13.16
N ALA A 287 15.22 -3.03 -12.19
CA ALA A 287 14.10 -2.14 -11.89
C ALA A 287 13.58 -1.39 -13.13
N GLY A 288 14.47 -0.88 -13.97
CA GLY A 288 14.11 -0.18 -15.22
C GLY A 288 13.33 -1.07 -16.19
N ALA A 289 13.80 -2.29 -16.42
CA ALA A 289 13.15 -3.25 -17.32
C ALA A 289 11.74 -3.64 -16.84
N VAL A 290 11.57 -3.81 -15.52
CA VAL A 290 10.27 -4.12 -14.91
C VAL A 290 9.32 -2.93 -15.01
N LEU A 291 9.80 -1.70 -14.74
CA LEU A 291 9.03 -0.47 -14.91
C LEU A 291 8.57 -0.28 -16.35
N ASP A 292 9.46 -0.47 -17.32
CA ASP A 292 9.16 -0.28 -18.74
C ASP A 292 8.15 -1.31 -19.23
N SER A 293 8.28 -2.58 -18.81
CA SER A 293 7.29 -3.64 -19.09
C SER A 293 5.92 -3.33 -18.46
N MET A 294 5.90 -2.84 -17.22
CA MET A 294 4.66 -2.42 -16.55
C MET A 294 3.97 -1.26 -17.27
N LEU A 295 4.73 -0.24 -17.66
CA LEU A 295 4.21 0.93 -18.38
C LEU A 295 3.68 0.54 -19.77
N ALA A 296 4.41 -0.32 -20.49
CA ALA A 296 3.98 -0.86 -21.78
C ALA A 296 2.67 -1.66 -21.65
N HIS A 297 2.59 -2.56 -20.65
CA HIS A 297 1.38 -3.33 -20.38
C HIS A 297 0.20 -2.41 -20.05
N ALA A 298 0.37 -1.46 -19.13
CA ALA A 298 -0.70 -0.54 -18.74
C ALA A 298 -1.18 0.31 -19.91
N ALA A 299 -0.26 0.77 -20.78
CA ALA A 299 -0.60 1.51 -21.99
C ALA A 299 -1.40 0.68 -22.99
N GLY A 300 -1.01 -0.59 -23.19
CA GLY A 300 -1.75 -1.55 -24.03
C GLY A 300 -3.12 -1.92 -23.47
N TYR A 301 -3.21 -2.15 -22.15
CA TYR A 301 -4.44 -2.48 -21.44
C TYR A 301 -5.47 -1.34 -21.42
N GLY A 302 -5.02 -0.09 -21.58
CA GLY A 302 -5.91 1.07 -21.66
C GLY A 302 -5.97 1.91 -20.40
N ILE A 303 -5.04 1.73 -19.47
CA ILE A 303 -4.88 2.58 -18.28
C ILE A 303 -4.52 4.00 -18.72
N VAL A 304 -5.09 5.01 -18.05
CA VAL A 304 -4.85 6.42 -18.40
C VAL A 304 -3.71 7.06 -17.60
N ALA A 305 -3.46 6.57 -16.38
CA ALA A 305 -2.30 6.90 -15.58
C ALA A 305 -2.01 5.76 -14.59
N LEU A 306 -0.76 5.60 -14.18
CA LEU A 306 -0.39 4.76 -13.04
C LEU A 306 0.05 5.61 -11.87
N ARG A 307 -0.32 5.20 -10.66
CA ARG A 307 0.25 5.74 -9.44
C ARG A 307 0.67 4.64 -8.49
N GLY A 308 1.69 4.88 -7.68
CA GLY A 308 2.16 3.90 -6.71
C GLY A 308 3.05 4.51 -5.65
N ARG A 309 3.27 3.77 -4.56
CA ARG A 309 4.28 4.15 -3.57
C ARG A 309 5.66 4.00 -4.19
N THR A 310 6.55 4.93 -3.85
CA THR A 310 7.96 4.76 -4.19
C THR A 310 8.61 3.75 -3.24
N GLN A 311 9.75 3.23 -3.67
CA GLN A 311 10.75 2.61 -2.82
C GLN A 311 12.11 3.19 -3.21
N PRO A 312 13.07 3.35 -2.29
CA PRO A 312 14.34 4.00 -2.61
C PRO A 312 15.08 3.34 -3.79
N ALA A 313 15.06 2.01 -3.84
CA ALA A 313 15.65 1.23 -4.94
C ALA A 313 14.98 1.44 -6.31
N LEU A 314 13.78 2.03 -6.38
CA LEU A 314 13.11 2.39 -7.64
C LEU A 314 13.48 3.79 -8.12
N LEU A 315 13.95 4.68 -7.24
CA LEU A 315 14.13 6.10 -7.56
C LEU A 315 15.09 6.30 -8.73
N GLU A 316 16.23 5.61 -8.72
CA GLU A 316 17.21 5.66 -9.80
C GLU A 316 16.59 5.22 -11.14
N ALA A 317 15.85 4.11 -11.14
CA ALA A 317 15.18 3.61 -12.32
C ALA A 317 14.07 4.56 -12.82
N MET A 318 13.50 5.40 -11.96
CA MET A 318 12.50 6.40 -12.35
C MET A 318 13.12 7.68 -12.93
N LEU A 319 14.41 7.93 -12.73
CA LEU A 319 15.11 9.07 -13.34
C LEU A 319 15.03 8.98 -14.87
N GLY A 320 14.81 10.12 -15.52
CA GLY A 320 14.63 10.20 -16.97
C GLY A 320 13.28 9.72 -17.50
N ARG A 321 12.48 8.95 -16.72
CA ARG A 321 11.16 8.41 -17.13
C ARG A 321 9.97 9.34 -16.86
N ARG A 322 10.24 10.58 -16.41
CA ARG A 322 9.27 11.67 -16.23
C ARG A 322 8.09 11.34 -15.30
N PHE A 323 8.39 10.68 -14.18
CA PHE A 323 7.45 10.46 -13.08
C PHE A 323 7.26 11.74 -12.26
N VAL A 324 6.01 12.06 -11.93
CA VAL A 324 5.67 13.13 -10.98
C VAL A 324 5.65 12.54 -9.58
N PHE A 325 6.30 13.18 -8.61
CA PHE A 325 6.26 12.76 -7.20
C PHE A 325 5.38 13.71 -6.40
N VAL A 326 4.48 13.13 -5.59
CA VAL A 326 3.60 13.82 -4.65
C VAL A 326 3.70 13.16 -3.29
N HIS A 327 3.24 13.83 -2.24
CA HIS A 327 3.06 13.23 -0.93
C HIS A 327 1.57 12.89 -0.72
N ALA A 328 1.29 11.68 -0.23
CA ALA A 328 -0.07 11.20 0.02
C ALA A 328 -0.23 10.68 1.46
N SER A 329 0.72 9.87 1.92
CA SER A 329 0.81 9.37 3.29
C SER A 329 2.27 9.23 3.71
N SER A 330 2.51 9.32 5.02
CA SER A 330 3.84 9.15 5.59
C SER A 330 4.10 7.69 5.91
N SER A 331 5.25 7.20 5.45
CA SER A 331 5.86 5.96 5.91
C SER A 331 6.77 6.27 7.10
N ILE A 332 6.54 5.61 8.23
CA ILE A 332 7.18 5.95 9.51
C ILE A 332 7.70 4.67 10.17
N VAL A 333 8.87 4.78 10.80
CA VAL A 333 9.51 3.73 11.57
C VAL A 333 9.84 4.20 12.99
N HIS A 334 9.70 3.33 13.97
CA HIS A 334 10.09 3.53 15.35
C HIS A 334 10.74 2.27 15.91
N ALA A 335 11.87 2.41 16.60
CA ALA A 335 12.52 1.32 17.31
C ALA A 335 13.14 1.87 18.59
N ARG A 336 13.15 1.05 19.66
CA ARG A 336 13.85 1.42 20.91
C ARG A 336 15.37 1.37 20.74
N ASN A 337 15.84 0.42 19.92
CA ASN A 337 17.24 0.31 19.53
C ASN A 337 17.49 1.06 18.22
N PRO A 338 18.24 2.19 18.22
CA PRO A 338 18.51 2.97 17.01
C PRO A 338 19.22 2.19 15.90
N ALA A 339 19.97 1.13 16.23
CA ALA A 339 20.66 0.32 15.23
C ALA A 339 19.68 -0.38 14.26
N LEU A 340 18.45 -0.64 14.69
CA LEU A 340 17.41 -1.23 13.83
C LEU A 340 16.86 -0.25 12.79
N LEU A 341 17.09 1.05 12.97
CA LEU A 341 16.61 2.09 12.05
C LEU A 341 17.54 2.28 10.85
N GLU A 342 18.83 1.94 10.98
CA GLU A 342 19.84 2.24 9.97
C GLU A 342 19.46 1.75 8.55
N PRO A 343 18.99 0.49 8.35
CA PRO A 343 18.63 0.04 7.00
C PRO A 343 17.46 0.80 6.39
N PHE A 344 16.53 1.29 7.20
CA PHE A 344 15.40 2.11 6.73
C PHE A 344 15.86 3.50 6.32
N LEU A 345 16.73 4.12 7.13
CA LEU A 345 17.29 5.44 6.83
C LEU A 345 18.24 5.42 5.62
N ALA A 346 18.92 4.30 5.40
CA ALA A 346 19.80 4.10 4.25
C ALA A 346 19.05 3.72 2.95
N GLY A 347 17.71 3.61 2.99
CA GLY A 347 16.89 3.20 1.86
C GLY A 347 17.10 1.73 1.43
N LYS A 348 17.59 0.89 2.35
CA LYS A 348 17.87 -0.54 2.13
C LYS A 348 16.81 -1.46 2.73
N ALA A 349 15.66 -0.91 3.15
CA ALA A 349 14.54 -1.65 3.70
C ALA A 349 13.48 -1.96 2.64
N PHE A 350 12.99 -3.19 2.64
CA PHE A 350 11.79 -3.56 1.90
C PHE A 350 10.57 -3.17 2.74
N PHE A 351 9.97 -2.02 2.41
CA PHE A 351 8.85 -1.45 3.16
C PHE A 351 7.78 -0.85 2.22
N ASN A 352 6.55 -0.75 2.73
CA ASN A 352 5.29 -0.50 2.04
C ASN A 352 4.74 -1.71 1.26
N GLY A 353 3.49 -1.61 0.78
CA GLY A 353 2.88 -2.61 -0.09
C GLY A 353 2.57 -3.89 0.69
N PHE A 354 3.25 -4.99 0.36
CA PHE A 354 3.13 -6.25 1.11
C PHE A 354 3.89 -6.23 2.45
N ALA A 355 4.90 -5.37 2.59
CA ALA A 355 5.56 -5.10 3.87
C ALA A 355 4.88 -3.94 4.65
N GLY A 356 3.57 -3.79 4.46
CA GLY A 356 2.72 -2.79 5.10
C GLY A 356 1.32 -3.38 5.34
N GLU A 357 0.28 -2.61 5.06
CA GLU A 357 -1.13 -3.04 5.15
C GLU A 357 -1.89 -2.97 3.81
N SER A 358 -1.25 -2.49 2.73
CA SER A 358 -1.85 -2.29 1.41
C SER A 358 -2.34 -3.57 0.73
N TRP A 359 -1.81 -4.73 1.12
CA TRP A 359 -2.30 -6.04 0.68
C TRP A 359 -3.71 -6.35 1.23
N SER A 360 -4.04 -5.89 2.46
CA SER A 360 -5.31 -6.19 3.13
C SER A 360 -6.51 -5.49 2.47
N ARG A 361 -7.68 -6.13 2.44
CA ARG A 361 -8.92 -5.58 1.84
C ARG A 361 -9.41 -4.30 2.56
N LEU A 362 -8.87 -3.98 3.74
CA LEU A 362 -9.08 -2.71 4.45
C LEU A 362 -8.62 -1.49 3.65
N ILE A 363 -7.85 -1.67 2.58
CA ILE A 363 -7.48 -0.60 1.64
C ILE A 363 -8.00 -0.99 0.26
N GLY A 364 -8.95 -0.23 -0.28
CA GLY A 364 -9.37 -0.37 -1.68
C GLY A 364 -10.45 -1.40 -2.00
N ASP A 365 -11.03 -2.07 -1.00
CA ASP A 365 -12.18 -2.97 -1.22
C ASP A 365 -13.50 -2.39 -0.67
N SER A 366 -14.60 -3.03 -1.08
CA SER A 366 -15.94 -2.88 -0.50
C SER A 366 -16.34 -4.16 0.24
N PHE A 367 -17.13 -4.01 1.31
CA PHE A 367 -17.63 -5.12 2.13
C PHE A 367 -19.14 -5.34 1.95
N GLU A 368 -19.74 -4.69 0.96
CA GLU A 368 -21.14 -4.85 0.56
C GLU A 368 -21.45 -6.24 0.00
#